data_AF-A0A3M1UWZ1-F1
#
_entry.id   AF-A0A3M1UWZ1-F1
#
_cell.length_a   1.000
_cell.length_b   1.000
_cell.length_c   1.000
_cell.angle_alpha   90.00
_cell.angle_beta   90.00
_cell.angle_gamma   90.00
#
_symmetry.space_group_name_H-M   'P 1'
#
loop_
_entity.id
_entity.type
_entity.pdbx_description
1 polymer ?
#
loop_
_entity_poly.entity_id
_entity_poly.type
_entity_poly.pdbx_seq_one_letter_code
_entity_poly.pdbx_strand_id
1 'polypeptide(L)'
;MDALTWVIVAAFYAPLHYLVPLLITAFRSSDRERTARLRRTAIDCTLSMFVGFVLVIWLAQDRLQLAMSILFVSMLVPYARLLRAGEAKAGS
;
A
#
# COMPACT_ATOMS: atom_id res chain seq x y z
N MET A 1 1.62 -18.05 -15.13
CA MET A 1 2.80 -17.48 -14.43
C MET A 1 3.42 -18.56 -13.56
N ASP A 2 4.74 -18.59 -13.47
CA ASP A 2 5.45 -19.53 -12.61
C ASP A 2 5.41 -19.07 -11.13
N ALA A 3 5.61 -20.01 -10.20
CA ALA A 3 5.63 -19.71 -8.77
C ALA A 3 6.71 -18.69 -8.41
N LEU A 4 7.84 -18.69 -9.13
CA LEU A 4 8.95 -17.77 -8.94
C LEU A 4 8.55 -16.31 -9.20
N THR A 5 7.77 -16.03 -10.26
CA THR A 5 7.26 -14.67 -10.53
C THR A 5 6.41 -14.16 -9.37
N TRP A 6 5.52 -14.99 -8.81
CA TRP A 6 4.71 -14.59 -7.67
C TRP A 6 5.53 -14.32 -6.41
N VAL A 7 6.58 -15.10 -6.17
CA VAL A 7 7.51 -14.87 -5.06
C VAL A 7 8.22 -13.54 -5.24
N ILE A 8 8.74 -13.23 -6.44
CA ILE A 8 9.40 -11.96 -6.73
C ILE A 8 8.41 -10.81 -6.54
N VAL A 9 7.21 -10.90 -7.11
CA VAL A 9 6.18 -9.86 -6.96
C VAL A 9 5.87 -9.64 -5.48
N ALA A 10 5.59 -10.69 -4.71
CA ALA A 10 5.32 -10.55 -3.28
C ALA A 10 6.51 -9.95 -2.50
N ALA A 11 7.73 -10.42 -2.77
CA ALA A 11 8.94 -10.01 -2.08
C ALA A 11 9.33 -8.54 -2.35
N PHE A 12 9.00 -7.98 -3.50
CA PHE A 12 9.27 -6.58 -3.81
C PHE A 12 8.05 -5.66 -3.58
N TYR A 13 6.85 -6.14 -3.90
CA TYR A 13 5.62 -5.37 -3.73
C TYR A 13 5.32 -5.10 -2.27
N ALA A 14 5.40 -6.11 -1.40
CA ALA A 14 5.06 -5.93 0.01
C ALA A 14 5.98 -4.92 0.71
N PRO A 15 7.33 -4.99 0.60
CA PRO A 15 8.17 -3.96 1.20
C PRO A 15 7.86 -2.56 0.65
N LEU A 16 7.71 -2.42 -0.66
CA LEU A 16 7.50 -1.10 -1.28
C LEU A 16 6.13 -0.49 -0.92
N HIS A 17 5.09 -1.33 -0.77
CA HIS A 17 3.73 -0.91 -0.40
C HIS A 17 3.61 -0.47 1.07
N TYR A 18 4.52 -0.93 1.93
CA TYR A 18 4.53 -0.59 3.37
C TYR A 18 5.59 0.45 3.72
N LEU A 19 6.79 0.33 3.16
CA LEU A 19 7.98 1.08 3.58
C LEU A 19 7.76 2.59 3.45
N VAL A 20 7.33 3.06 2.28
CA VAL A 20 7.20 4.50 2.05
C VAL A 20 6.06 5.13 2.87
N PRO A 21 4.84 4.56 2.91
CA PRO A 21 3.78 5.09 3.78
C PRO A 21 4.16 5.11 5.27
N LEU A 22 4.82 4.05 5.75
CA LEU A 22 5.29 3.98 7.13
C LEU A 22 6.38 5.01 7.41
N LEU A 23 7.34 5.21 6.51
CA LEU A 23 8.38 6.24 6.64
C LEU A 23 7.76 7.63 6.71
N ILE A 24 6.88 7.99 5.76
CA ILE A 24 6.22 9.30 5.78
C ILE A 24 5.42 9.48 7.08
N THR A 25 4.73 8.43 7.53
CA THR A 25 3.99 8.47 8.81
C THR A 25 4.94 8.65 10.00
N ALA A 26 6.07 7.95 10.03
CA ALA A 26 7.07 8.07 11.09
C ALA A 26 7.63 9.50 11.18
N PHE A 27 7.98 10.10 10.03
CA PHE A 27 8.54 11.45 9.97
C PHE A 27 7.52 12.57 10.23
N ARG A 28 6.24 12.39 9.86
CA ARG A 28 5.19 13.42 10.05
C ARG A 28 4.45 13.36 11.38
N SER A 29 4.58 12.27 12.13
CA SER A 29 3.84 12.08 13.39
C SER A 29 4.64 12.57 14.59
N SER A 30 3.98 13.25 15.54
CA SER A 30 4.55 13.58 16.85
C SER A 30 4.76 12.31 17.68
N ASP A 31 5.71 12.31 18.61
CA ASP A 31 6.04 11.12 19.41
C ASP A 31 4.84 10.55 20.17
N ARG A 32 3.91 11.40 20.61
CA ARG A 32 2.68 10.96 21.31
C ARG A 32 1.70 10.21 20.39
N GLU A 33 1.64 10.55 19.10
CA GLU A 33 0.71 9.95 18.13
C GLU A 33 1.38 8.92 17.21
N ARG A 34 2.72 8.86 17.17
CA ARG A 34 3.49 8.10 16.18
C ARG A 34 3.11 6.63 16.14
N THR A 35 3.05 5.96 17.29
CA THR A 35 2.72 4.52 17.34
C THR A 35 1.30 4.24 16.84
N ALA A 36 0.32 5.07 17.23
CA ALA A 36 -1.06 4.90 16.80
C ALA A 36 -1.22 5.16 15.29
N ARG A 37 -0.56 6.19 14.76
CA ARG A 37 -0.56 6.50 13.32
C ARG A 37 0.15 5.43 12.50
N LEU A 38 1.32 4.96 12.94
CA LEU A 38 2.04 3.87 12.27
C LEU A 38 1.22 2.60 12.21
N ARG A 39 0.55 2.22 13.31
CA ARG A 39 -0.34 1.06 13.33
C ARG A 39 -1.50 1.22 12.35
N ARG A 40 -2.13 2.40 12.32
CA ARG A 40 -3.21 2.69 11.37
C ARG A 40 -2.73 2.62 9.92
N THR A 41 -1.59 3.22 9.61
CA THR A 41 -0.97 3.16 8.27
C THR A 41 -0.62 1.71 7.88
N ALA A 42 -0.07 0.91 8.81
CA ALA A 42 0.21 -0.50 8.55
C ALA A 42 -1.07 -1.28 8.21
N ILE A 43 -2.18 -1.03 8.92
CA ILE A 43 -3.48 -1.65 8.65
C ILE A 43 -3.99 -1.21 7.26
N ASP A 44 -3.94 0.08 6.93
CA ASP A 44 -4.34 0.60 5.61
C ASP A 44 -3.51 -0.02 4.47
N CYS A 45 -2.19 -0.15 4.65
CA CYS A 45 -1.30 -0.83 3.71
C CYS A 45 -1.67 -2.31 3.55
N THR A 46 -1.98 -2.99 4.66
CA THR A 46 -2.36 -4.42 4.64
C THR A 46 -3.68 -4.63 3.92
N LEU A 47 -4.68 -3.80 4.20
CA LEU A 47 -6.00 -3.91 3.59
C LEU A 47 -5.92 -3.65 2.08
N SER A 48 -5.20 -2.61 1.67
CA SER A 48 -5.03 -2.27 0.24
C SER A 48 -4.19 -3.30 -0.51
N MET A 49 -3.12 -3.83 0.11
CA MET A 49 -2.34 -4.93 -0.47
C MET A 49 -3.20 -6.17 -0.65
N PHE A 50 -3.96 -6.57 0.38
CA PHE A 50 -4.80 -7.76 0.33
C PHE A 50 -5.85 -7.67 -0.79
N VAL A 51 -6.55 -6.54 -0.88
CA VAL A 51 -7.52 -6.29 -1.97
C VAL A 51 -6.83 -6.31 -3.33
N GLY A 52 -5.65 -5.68 -3.46
CA GLY A 52 -4.87 -5.69 -4.69
C GLY A 52 -4.47 -7.12 -5.11
N PHE A 53 -3.97 -7.92 -4.18
CA PHE A 53 -3.55 -9.30 -4.44
C PHE A 53 -4.72 -10.18 -4.88
N VAL A 54 -5.88 -10.08 -4.22
CA VAL A 54 -7.09 -10.82 -4.61
C VAL A 54 -7.51 -10.48 -6.04
N LEU A 55 -7.53 -9.18 -6.39
CA LEU A 55 -7.85 -8.73 -7.74
C LEU A 55 -6.85 -9.25 -8.78
N VAL A 56 -5.56 -9.24 -8.46
CA VAL A 56 -4.51 -9.71 -9.38
C VAL A 56 -4.60 -11.20 -9.59
N ILE A 57 -4.79 -12.00 -8.53
CA ILE A 57 -4.93 -13.45 -8.65
C ILE A 57 -6.13 -13.79 -9.54
N TRP A 58 -7.23 -13.05 -9.38
CA TRP A 58 -8.42 -13.23 -10.19
C TRP A 58 -8.19 -12.83 -11.67
N LEU A 59 -7.51 -11.71 -11.91
CA LEU A 59 -7.37 -11.14 -13.25
C LEU A 59 -6.15 -11.67 -14.04
N ALA A 60 -5.13 -12.19 -13.35
CA ALA A 60 -3.89 -12.68 -13.96
C ALA A 60 -4.09 -13.94 -14.80
N GLN A 61 -5.24 -14.61 -14.69
CA GLN A 61 -5.59 -15.76 -15.52
C GLN A 61 -5.78 -15.37 -16.99
N ASP A 62 -6.39 -14.21 -17.26
CA ASP A 62 -6.76 -13.79 -18.61
C ASP A 62 -6.02 -12.54 -19.11
N ARG A 63 -5.64 -11.62 -18.21
CA ARG A 63 -5.12 -10.28 -18.57
C ARG A 63 -3.98 -9.83 -17.66
N LEU A 64 -2.83 -10.48 -17.80
CA LEU A 64 -1.59 -10.21 -17.08
C LEU A 64 -1.23 -8.71 -16.97
N GLN A 65 -1.33 -7.99 -18.08
CA GLN A 65 -0.93 -6.58 -18.19
C GLN A 65 -1.87 -5.67 -17.38
N LEU A 66 -3.16 -6.03 -17.31
CA LEU A 66 -4.17 -5.32 -16.53
C LEU A 66 -4.02 -5.62 -15.03
N ALA A 67 -3.63 -6.85 -14.68
CA ALA A 67 -3.33 -7.20 -13.29
C ALA A 67 -2.14 -6.40 -12.74
N MET A 68 -1.09 -6.22 -13.56
CA MET A 68 0.08 -5.41 -13.18
C MET A 68 -0.23 -3.92 -13.04
N SER A 69 -1.11 -3.36 -13.89
CA SER A 69 -1.52 -1.96 -13.74
C SER A 69 -2.38 -1.75 -12.49
N ILE A 70 -3.23 -2.71 -12.12
CA ILE A 70 -3.97 -2.67 -10.86
C ILE A 70 -3.03 -2.68 -9.64
N LEU A 71 -1.99 -3.53 -9.63
CA LEU A 71 -0.96 -3.51 -8.58
C LEU A 71 -0.29 -2.13 -8.49
N PHE A 72 0.11 -1.59 -9.63
CA PHE A 72 0.78 -0.30 -9.68
C PHE A 72 -0.11 0.84 -9.17
N VAL A 73 -1.39 0.86 -9.55
CA VAL A 73 -2.36 1.87 -9.05
C VAL A 73 -2.68 1.65 -7.57
N SER A 74 -2.80 0.40 -7.12
CA SER A 74 -3.06 0.06 -5.72
C SER A 74 -1.96 0.61 -4.81
N MET A 75 -0.70 0.60 -5.27
CA MET A 75 0.42 1.22 -4.55
C MET A 75 0.22 2.71 -4.25
N LEU A 76 -0.52 3.44 -5.07
CA LEU A 76 -0.77 4.87 -4.87
C LEU A 76 -1.85 5.14 -3.81
N VAL A 77 -2.69 4.16 -3.49
CA VAL A 77 -3.81 4.29 -2.53
C VAL A 77 -3.33 4.74 -1.14
N PRO A 78 -2.33 4.11 -0.49
CA PRO A 78 -1.86 4.56 0.81
C PRO A 78 -1.29 5.98 0.80
N TYR A 79 -0.67 6.42 -0.31
CA TYR A 79 -0.18 7.79 -0.46
C TYR A 79 -1.33 8.80 -0.56
N ALA A 80 -2.36 8.51 -1.35
CA ALA A 80 -3.53 9.37 -1.49
C ALA A 80 -4.27 9.53 -0.15
N ARG A 81 -4.40 8.44 0.63
CA ARG A 81 -4.98 8.50 1.99
C ARG A 81 -4.14 9.36 2.93
N LEU A 82 -2.82 9.25 2.85
CA LEU A 82 -1.90 10.03 3.67
C LEU A 82 -1.93 11.53 3.36
N LEU A 83 -2.07 11.90 2.08
CA LEU A 83 -2.24 13.30 1.65
C LEU A 83 -3.56 13.89 2.18
N ARG A 84 -4.68 13.19 2.01
CA ARG A 84 -5.99 13.62 2.54
C ARG A 84 -6.00 13.76 4.07
N ALA A 85 -5.31 12.86 4.78
CA ALA A 85 -5.17 12.94 6.23
C ALA A 85 -4.30 14.13 6.69
N GLY A 86 -3.38 14.60 5.83
CA GLY A 86 -2.61 15.82 6.06
C GLY A 86 -3.42 17.09 5.83
N GLU A 87 -4.22 17.15 4.77
CA GLU A 87 -5.10 18.29 4.47
C GLU A 87 -6.17 18.50 5.56
N ALA A 88 -6.72 17.41 6.11
CA ALA A 88 -7.67 17.48 7.22
C ALA A 88 -7.09 18.10 8.50
N LYS A 89 -5.75 18.13 8.67
CA LYS A 89 -5.07 18.81 9.80
C LYS A 89 -4.69 20.26 9.49
N ALA A 90 -4.71 20.70 8.23
CA ALA A 90 -4.34 22.07 7.83
C ALA A 90 -5.55 23.01 7.73
N GLY A 91 -6.77 22.47 7.71
CA GLY A 91 -8.03 23.24 7.67
C GLY A 91 -8.83 23.27 8.98
N SER A 92 -8.23 22.84 10.10
CA SER A 92 -8.82 22.90 11.45
C SER A 92 -7.93 23.74 12.37
#